data_AF-A0A9W8LFE3-F1
#
_entry.id   AF-A0A9W8LFE3-F1
#
_cell.length_a   1.000
_cell.length_b   1.000
_cell.length_c   1.000
_cell.angle_alpha   90.00
_cell.angle_beta   90.00
_cell.angle_gamma   90.00
#
_symmetry.space_group_name_H-M   'P 1'
#
loop_
_entity.id
_entity.type
_entity.pdbx_description
1 polymer ?
#
loop_
_entity_poly.entity_id
_entity_poly.type
_entity_poly.pdbx_seq_one_letter_code
_entity_poly.pdbx_strand_id
1 'polypeptide(L)'
;MGEIHVLTGQPQVVPGVAGGFMFVLGLCSLIVKERLYLSETLLAMVYGVLVGPRVLNWVDPAGWSANEYQVTQEFSRYALAIEVMIAGVSLPKKYVVREARSLAVLLLPVMAVMWLVSAAVVKLVFGLPFLQALAVGACVAPTDPVLANAILKGVFAETHVPVRLRDILTAESGANDGLGYPFLFFALFLMRLGGGRAIGAWFYATWAYQILLSTAIGVVAGYCARKALRFGEAAGWVDRESFLSSSITLALLLVGVCTVLGTDDILCCFVAGNSFTWDDWFRIETTDTGLQETFNGLLSMAFFTYFGTIVPWSAYTDVLRPWRIAVAAVLIMLLRRLPVLMATYRLIPAVRSWQDALFAGWFGPVGVSAVFYAIETIKQVEEHGAQSHAGSVAHVVYPIVCAVVFSSVLVHGVTIPLILMGRRVKTTLSTSGQPALLRTLSGKLARTRNNSAMDMAPAPETPPTQIVATTASV
;
A
#
# COMPACT_ATOMS: atom_id res chain seq x y z
N MET A 1 -42.05 -23.87 14.18
CA MET A 1 -41.27 -22.64 13.92
C MET A 1 -39.85 -23.09 13.69
N GLY A 2 -39.33 -22.97 12.47
CA GLY A 2 -37.97 -23.42 12.18
C GLY A 2 -36.97 -22.56 12.93
N GLU A 3 -36.11 -23.20 13.72
CA GLU A 3 -34.96 -22.51 14.33
C GLU A 3 -34.10 -21.95 13.20
N ILE A 4 -33.84 -20.64 13.26
CA ILE A 4 -32.85 -20.02 12.36
C ILE A 4 -31.49 -20.56 12.82
N HIS A 5 -30.99 -21.59 12.13
CA HIS A 5 -29.63 -22.08 12.33
C HIS A 5 -28.65 -21.02 11.82
N VAL A 6 -28.15 -20.19 12.73
CA VAL A 6 -27.05 -19.27 12.45
C VAL A 6 -25.76 -20.09 12.44
N LEU A 7 -25.23 -20.35 11.25
CA LEU A 7 -23.88 -20.90 11.11
C LEU A 7 -22.91 -19.83 11.62
N THR A 8 -22.16 -20.09 12.68
CA THR A 8 -21.08 -19.22 13.18
C THR A 8 -19.75 -19.96 13.04
N GLY A 9 -18.69 -19.25 12.65
CA GLY A 9 -17.34 -19.84 12.53
C GLY A 9 -17.11 -20.69 11.27
N GLN A 10 -18.12 -20.89 10.43
CA GLN A 10 -17.95 -21.60 9.15
C GLN A 10 -17.60 -20.65 7.99
N PRO A 11 -16.85 -21.11 6.96
CA PRO A 11 -16.47 -20.28 5.82
C PRO A 11 -17.66 -19.63 5.08
N GLN A 12 -18.85 -20.24 5.11
CA GLN A 12 -20.06 -19.75 4.44
C GLN A 12 -20.57 -18.43 5.01
N VAL A 13 -20.17 -18.05 6.21
CA VAL A 13 -20.57 -16.79 6.88
C VAL A 13 -19.80 -15.59 6.31
N VAL A 14 -18.60 -15.85 5.78
CA VAL A 14 -17.65 -14.81 5.33
C VAL A 14 -18.23 -13.89 4.26
N PRO A 15 -18.88 -14.39 3.18
CA PRO A 15 -19.43 -13.50 2.15
C PRO A 15 -20.52 -12.58 2.68
N GLY A 16 -21.35 -13.04 3.62
CA GLY A 16 -22.40 -12.23 4.23
C GLY A 16 -21.83 -11.11 5.11
N VAL A 17 -20.85 -11.44 5.95
CA VAL A 17 -20.20 -10.50 6.87
C VAL A 17 -19.35 -9.49 6.10
N ALA A 18 -18.42 -9.95 5.26
CA ALA A 18 -17.54 -9.08 4.49
C ALA A 18 -18.31 -8.28 3.43
N GLY A 19 -19.22 -8.93 2.69
CA GLY A 19 -20.03 -8.28 1.65
C GLY A 19 -21.01 -7.27 2.23
N GLY A 20 -21.67 -7.58 3.34
CA GLY A 20 -22.55 -6.64 4.03
C GLY A 20 -21.81 -5.39 4.50
N PHE A 21 -20.62 -5.56 5.06
CA PHE A 21 -19.76 -4.44 5.44
C PHE A 21 -19.32 -3.59 4.25
N MET A 22 -18.80 -4.19 3.18
CA MET A 22 -18.39 -3.48 1.98
C MET A 22 -19.56 -2.73 1.34
N PHE A 23 -20.75 -3.33 1.32
CA PHE A 23 -21.96 -2.69 0.80
C PHE A 23 -22.33 -1.46 1.64
N VAL A 24 -22.38 -1.58 2.97
CA VAL A 24 -22.70 -0.45 3.87
C VAL A 24 -21.64 0.64 3.79
N LEU A 25 -20.35 0.30 3.76
CA LEU A 25 -19.28 1.28 3.55
C LEU A 25 -19.40 1.97 2.20
N GLY A 26 -19.74 1.24 1.14
CA GLY A 26 -19.97 1.81 -0.19
C GLY A 26 -21.04 2.90 -0.18
N LEU A 27 -22.15 2.66 0.54
CA LEU A 27 -23.26 3.62 0.68
C LEU A 27 -22.85 4.92 1.41
N CYS A 28 -21.89 4.86 2.33
CA CYS A 28 -21.41 6.03 3.08
C CYS A 28 -19.98 6.47 2.68
N SER A 29 -19.45 5.95 1.58
CA SER A 29 -18.05 6.10 1.18
C SER A 29 -17.61 7.55 1.02
N LEU A 30 -18.46 8.42 0.48
CA LEU A 30 -18.17 9.86 0.36
C LEU A 30 -18.00 10.53 1.73
N ILE A 31 -18.80 10.16 2.72
CA ILE A 31 -18.67 10.69 4.08
C ILE A 31 -17.35 10.21 4.68
N VAL A 32 -17.04 8.93 4.52
CA VAL A 32 -15.81 8.32 5.04
C VAL A 32 -14.56 8.92 4.39
N LYS A 33 -14.51 8.97 3.05
CA LYS A 33 -13.33 9.40 2.28
C LYS A 33 -13.17 10.91 2.25
N GLU A 34 -14.24 11.66 1.99
CA GLU A 34 -14.12 13.11 1.75
C GLU A 34 -14.32 13.94 3.01
N ARG A 35 -15.10 13.46 3.99
CA ARG A 35 -15.33 14.22 5.23
C ARG A 35 -14.46 13.76 6.39
N LEU A 36 -14.37 12.45 6.60
CA LEU A 36 -13.59 11.86 7.69
C LEU A 36 -12.13 11.61 7.30
N TYR A 37 -11.82 11.50 5.99
CA TYR A 37 -10.50 11.16 5.46
C TYR A 37 -9.93 9.85 6.02
N LEU A 38 -10.81 8.93 6.42
CA LEU A 38 -10.41 7.63 6.98
C LEU A 38 -10.11 6.64 5.86
N SER A 39 -9.08 5.82 6.07
CA SER A 39 -8.77 4.72 5.16
C SER A 39 -9.81 3.61 5.24
N GLU A 40 -10.27 3.11 4.09
CA GLU A 40 -11.15 1.93 4.02
C GLU A 40 -10.48 0.68 4.61
N THR A 41 -9.16 0.55 4.46
CA THR A 41 -8.38 -0.56 5.04
C THR A 41 -8.39 -0.53 6.57
N LEU A 42 -8.38 0.67 7.18
CA LEU A 42 -8.47 0.83 8.63
C LEU A 42 -9.84 0.38 9.13
N LEU A 43 -10.90 0.82 8.47
CA LEU A 43 -12.26 0.43 8.82
C LEU A 43 -12.46 -1.08 8.65
N ALA A 44 -11.96 -1.64 7.55
CA ALA A 44 -11.99 -3.08 7.28
C ALA A 44 -11.27 -3.88 8.37
N MET A 45 -10.06 -3.46 8.76
CA MET A 45 -9.32 -4.12 9.83
C MET A 45 -10.05 -4.06 11.18
N VAL A 46 -10.58 -2.89 11.58
CA VAL A 46 -11.33 -2.74 12.82
C VAL A 46 -12.59 -3.60 12.79
N TYR A 47 -13.32 -3.61 11.67
CA TYR A 47 -14.47 -4.47 11.48
C TYR A 47 -14.11 -5.96 11.60
N GLY A 48 -12.99 -6.37 10.99
CA GLY A 48 -12.42 -7.71 11.13
C GLY A 48 -12.19 -8.13 12.59
N VAL A 49 -11.63 -7.24 13.41
CA VAL A 49 -11.44 -7.49 14.85
C VAL A 49 -12.77 -7.68 15.57
N LEU A 50 -13.80 -6.91 15.21
CA LEU A 50 -15.14 -7.01 15.80
C LEU A 50 -15.84 -8.31 15.42
N VAL A 51 -15.77 -8.74 14.16
CA VAL A 51 -16.43 -9.99 13.72
C VAL A 51 -15.63 -11.25 14.02
N GLY A 52 -14.34 -11.09 14.34
CA GLY A 52 -13.40 -12.15 14.68
C GLY A 52 -13.70 -12.87 16.00
N PRO A 53 -12.89 -13.89 16.33
CA PRO A 53 -13.16 -14.82 17.43
C PRO A 53 -13.16 -14.20 18.83
N ARG A 54 -12.61 -12.99 18.99
CA ARG A 54 -12.49 -12.33 20.29
C ARG A 54 -13.68 -11.49 20.72
N VAL A 55 -14.51 -11.04 19.77
CA VAL A 55 -15.60 -10.10 20.06
C VAL A 55 -16.94 -10.75 19.73
N LEU A 56 -17.26 -10.92 18.44
CA LEU A 56 -18.53 -11.53 18.01
C LEU A 56 -18.41 -13.02 17.69
N ASN A 57 -17.20 -13.51 17.38
CA ASN A 57 -16.94 -14.89 16.96
C ASN A 57 -17.83 -15.36 15.80
N TRP A 58 -18.08 -14.46 14.84
CA TRP A 58 -18.83 -14.79 13.63
C TRP A 58 -17.94 -15.43 12.58
N VAL A 59 -16.68 -14.99 12.51
CA VAL A 59 -15.65 -15.46 11.58
C VAL A 59 -14.43 -15.92 12.37
N ASP A 60 -14.11 -17.21 12.27
CA ASP A 60 -12.90 -17.80 12.87
C ASP A 60 -12.17 -18.66 11.83
N PRO A 61 -11.12 -18.12 11.18
CA PRO A 61 -10.37 -18.84 10.15
C PRO A 61 -9.48 -19.97 10.64
N ALA A 62 -9.18 -20.04 11.95
CA ALA A 62 -8.17 -20.96 12.48
C ALA A 62 -8.51 -22.45 12.24
N GLY A 63 -9.80 -22.77 12.05
CA GLY A 63 -10.29 -24.12 11.79
C GLY A 63 -10.62 -24.45 10.32
N TRP A 64 -10.35 -23.56 9.36
CA TRP A 64 -10.78 -23.76 7.96
C TRP A 64 -9.89 -24.70 7.15
N SER A 65 -8.64 -24.91 7.58
CA SER A 65 -7.71 -25.85 6.98
C SER A 65 -6.98 -26.66 8.05
N ALA A 66 -6.45 -27.82 7.67
CA ALA A 66 -5.55 -28.60 8.51
C ALA A 66 -4.24 -27.86 8.81
N ASN A 67 -3.79 -26.98 7.91
CA ASN A 67 -2.68 -26.06 8.15
C ASN A 67 -3.25 -24.65 8.40
N GLU A 68 -3.09 -24.16 9.63
CA GLU A 68 -3.61 -22.87 10.12
C GLU A 68 -3.23 -21.69 9.21
N TYR A 69 -2.04 -21.74 8.60
CA TYR A 69 -1.54 -20.63 7.79
C TYR A 69 -1.89 -20.72 6.30
N GLN A 70 -2.40 -21.87 5.82
CA GLN A 70 -2.58 -22.11 4.39
C GLN A 70 -3.56 -21.12 3.75
N VAL A 71 -4.71 -20.87 4.39
CA VAL A 71 -5.71 -19.93 3.86
C VAL A 71 -5.13 -18.52 3.79
N THR A 72 -4.42 -18.10 4.84
CA THR A 72 -3.78 -16.78 4.89
C THR A 72 -2.68 -16.66 3.84
N GLN A 73 -1.90 -17.73 3.61
CA GLN A 73 -0.83 -17.75 2.61
C GLN A 73 -1.40 -17.54 1.20
N GLU A 74 -2.38 -18.34 0.80
CA GLU A 74 -2.95 -18.25 -0.55
C GLU A 74 -3.72 -16.94 -0.74
N PHE A 75 -4.48 -16.50 0.26
CA PHE A 75 -5.19 -15.23 0.14
C PHE A 75 -4.23 -14.04 0.02
N SER A 76 -3.20 -13.96 0.87
CA SER A 76 -2.19 -12.90 0.77
C SER A 76 -1.40 -12.96 -0.54
N ARG A 77 -1.04 -14.17 -1.02
CA ARG A 77 -0.36 -14.39 -2.31
C ARG A 77 -1.15 -13.83 -3.48
N TYR A 78 -2.44 -14.20 -3.60
CA TYR A 78 -3.29 -13.71 -4.69
C TYR A 78 -3.58 -12.21 -4.58
N ALA A 79 -3.81 -11.71 -3.36
CA ALA A 79 -3.99 -10.28 -3.12
C ALA A 79 -2.79 -9.48 -3.62
N LEU A 80 -1.58 -9.84 -3.15
CA LEU A 80 -0.34 -9.18 -3.54
C LEU A 80 -0.07 -9.24 -5.02
N ALA A 81 -0.21 -10.42 -5.64
CA ALA A 81 0.07 -10.58 -7.06
C ALA A 81 -0.82 -9.67 -7.94
N ILE A 82 -2.10 -9.54 -7.59
CA ILE A 82 -3.02 -8.63 -8.28
C ILE A 82 -2.65 -7.18 -8.00
N GLU A 83 -2.37 -6.83 -6.74
CA GLU A 83 -2.03 -5.47 -6.32
C GLU A 83 -0.75 -4.96 -7.00
N VAL A 84 0.31 -5.76 -7.04
CA VAL A 84 1.58 -5.39 -7.69
C VAL A 84 1.46 -5.39 -9.22
N MET A 85 0.61 -6.24 -9.81
CA MET A 85 0.29 -6.17 -11.23
C MET A 85 -0.39 -4.83 -11.56
N ILE A 86 -1.42 -4.45 -10.80
CA ILE A 86 -2.11 -3.17 -10.97
C ILE A 86 -1.15 -2.00 -10.76
N ALA A 87 -0.27 -2.07 -9.74
CA ALA A 87 0.77 -1.08 -9.53
C ALA A 87 1.67 -0.95 -10.77
N GLY A 88 2.17 -2.05 -11.33
CA GLY A 88 2.99 -2.06 -12.55
C GLY A 88 2.27 -1.50 -13.78
N VAL A 89 1.00 -1.82 -13.95
CA VAL A 89 0.15 -1.33 -15.06
C VAL A 89 -0.15 0.17 -14.93
N SER A 90 -0.30 0.67 -13.71
CA SER A 90 -0.62 2.08 -13.45
C SER A 90 0.53 3.04 -13.71
N LEU A 91 1.78 2.54 -13.83
CA LEU A 91 2.95 3.37 -14.04
C LEU A 91 3.05 3.91 -15.47
N PRO A 92 3.57 5.13 -15.66
CA PRO A 92 3.79 5.69 -16.99
C PRO A 92 4.73 4.87 -17.87
N LYS A 93 4.73 5.18 -19.17
CA LYS A 93 5.65 4.62 -20.16
C LYS A 93 7.09 4.44 -19.66
N LYS A 94 7.57 3.19 -19.66
CA LYS A 94 8.97 2.82 -19.33
C LYS A 94 9.45 3.39 -17.98
N TYR A 95 8.54 3.58 -17.02
CA TYR A 95 8.83 4.31 -15.79
C TYR A 95 9.99 3.70 -15.00
N VAL A 96 10.00 2.38 -14.81
CA VAL A 96 11.03 1.67 -14.04
C VAL A 96 12.44 1.87 -14.60
N VAL A 97 12.57 1.97 -15.93
CA VAL A 97 13.86 2.25 -16.57
C VAL A 97 14.23 3.74 -16.47
N ARG A 98 13.25 4.63 -16.66
CA ARG A 98 13.47 6.09 -16.57
C ARG A 98 13.92 6.51 -15.17
N GLU A 99 13.32 5.92 -14.13
CA GLU A 99 13.61 6.19 -12.72
C GLU A 99 14.52 5.14 -12.08
N ALA A 100 15.27 4.37 -12.88
CA ALA A 100 16.11 3.27 -12.39
C ALA A 100 17.10 3.71 -11.30
N ARG A 101 17.64 4.93 -11.38
CA ARG A 101 18.51 5.49 -10.33
C ARG A 101 17.76 5.70 -9.01
N SER A 102 16.56 6.30 -9.07
CA SER A 102 15.70 6.52 -7.90
C SER A 102 15.34 5.19 -7.25
N LEU A 103 14.89 4.22 -8.07
CA LEU A 103 14.53 2.88 -7.61
C LEU A 103 15.72 2.10 -7.06
N ALA A 104 16.91 2.18 -7.67
CA ALA A 104 18.10 1.50 -7.18
C ALA A 104 18.48 1.97 -5.77
N VAL A 105 18.37 3.27 -5.46
CA VAL A 105 18.64 3.79 -4.11
C VAL A 105 17.56 3.33 -3.12
N LEU A 106 16.28 3.34 -3.51
CA LEU A 106 15.19 2.90 -2.65
C LEU A 106 15.24 1.39 -2.34
N LEU A 107 15.48 0.57 -3.36
CA LEU A 107 15.38 -0.90 -3.27
C LEU A 107 16.67 -1.57 -2.77
N LEU A 108 17.83 -0.92 -2.88
CA LEU A 108 19.11 -1.49 -2.42
C LEU A 108 19.53 -0.91 -1.06
N PRO A 109 20.16 0.27 -0.95
CA PRO A 109 20.65 0.76 0.34
C PRO A 109 19.54 1.14 1.31
N VAL A 110 18.45 1.78 0.85
CA VAL A 110 17.37 2.20 1.77
C VAL A 110 16.65 0.97 2.33
N MET A 111 16.22 0.05 1.49
CA MET A 111 15.57 -1.20 1.93
C MET A 111 16.49 -2.07 2.81
N ALA A 112 17.80 -2.15 2.51
CA ALA A 112 18.75 -2.87 3.37
C ALA A 112 18.88 -2.24 4.77
N VAL A 113 18.89 -0.90 4.86
CA VAL A 113 18.89 -0.21 6.16
C VAL A 113 17.56 -0.42 6.88
N MET A 114 16.42 -0.35 6.18
CA MET A 114 15.10 -0.65 6.74
C MET A 114 15.06 -2.05 7.37
N TRP A 115 15.62 -3.04 6.66
CA TRP A 115 15.76 -4.41 7.13
C TRP A 115 16.59 -4.51 8.41
N LEU A 116 17.82 -3.96 8.40
CA LEU A 116 18.73 -4.03 9.53
C LEU A 116 18.22 -3.27 10.76
N VAL A 117 17.60 -2.10 10.57
CA VAL A 117 17.00 -1.33 11.67
C VAL A 117 15.83 -2.09 12.28
N SER A 118 14.96 -2.67 11.45
CA SER A 118 13.83 -3.48 11.95
C SER A 118 14.33 -4.68 12.74
N ALA A 119 15.34 -5.39 12.23
CA ALA A 119 15.98 -6.50 12.94
C ALA A 119 16.64 -6.07 14.26
N ALA A 120 17.32 -4.91 14.28
CA ALA A 120 17.93 -4.37 15.48
C ALA A 120 16.87 -4.05 16.55
N VAL A 121 15.77 -3.39 16.17
CA VAL A 121 14.66 -3.10 17.09
C VAL A 121 14.07 -4.39 17.67
N VAL A 122 13.77 -5.36 16.81
CA VAL A 122 13.20 -6.64 17.23
C VAL A 122 14.14 -7.38 18.19
N LYS A 123 15.44 -7.44 17.88
CA LYS A 123 16.45 -8.05 18.76
C LYS A 123 16.52 -7.33 20.11
N LEU A 124 16.56 -6.01 20.12
CA LEU A 124 16.70 -5.21 21.34
C LEU A 124 15.49 -5.32 22.25
N VAL A 125 14.28 -5.31 21.68
CA VAL A 125 13.03 -5.30 22.46
C VAL A 125 12.66 -6.70 22.97
N PHE A 126 12.86 -7.73 22.14
CA PHE A 126 12.41 -9.10 22.45
C PHE A 126 13.53 -10.05 22.86
N GLY A 127 14.80 -9.67 22.68
CA GLY A 127 15.96 -10.51 23.03
C GLY A 127 16.15 -11.71 22.10
N LEU A 128 15.65 -11.63 20.87
CA LEU A 128 15.71 -12.76 19.92
C LEU A 128 17.13 -13.03 19.41
N PRO A 129 17.41 -14.30 19.02
CA PRO A 129 18.58 -14.62 18.21
C PRO A 129 18.69 -13.73 16.98
N PHE A 130 19.92 -13.34 16.64
CA PHE A 130 20.17 -12.37 15.57
C PHE A 130 19.53 -12.77 14.23
N LEU A 131 19.63 -14.04 13.84
CA LEU A 131 19.05 -14.52 12.59
C LEU A 131 17.51 -14.47 12.61
N GLN A 132 16.87 -14.77 13.73
CA GLN A 132 15.40 -14.68 13.85
C GLN A 132 14.94 -13.24 13.73
N ALA A 133 15.68 -12.31 14.35
CA ALA A 133 15.41 -10.89 14.21
C ALA A 133 15.61 -10.40 12.76
N LEU A 134 16.60 -10.93 12.02
CA LEU A 134 16.77 -10.65 10.59
C LEU A 134 15.58 -11.18 9.77
N ALA A 135 15.04 -12.36 10.09
CA ALA A 135 13.86 -12.88 9.40
C ALA A 135 12.62 -12.00 9.63
N VAL A 136 12.36 -11.59 10.88
CA VAL A 136 11.30 -10.61 11.18
C VAL A 136 11.54 -9.30 10.46
N GLY A 137 12.78 -8.79 10.49
CA GLY A 137 13.15 -7.57 9.78
C GLY A 137 12.87 -7.67 8.28
N ALA A 138 13.08 -8.84 7.67
CA ALA A 138 12.86 -9.07 6.24
C ALA A 138 11.37 -9.04 5.90
N CYS A 139 10.53 -9.60 6.77
CA CYS A 139 9.07 -9.55 6.61
C CYS A 139 8.55 -8.10 6.62
N VAL A 140 9.16 -7.23 7.43
CA VAL A 140 8.66 -5.87 7.65
C VAL A 140 9.45 -4.80 6.86
N ALA A 141 10.40 -5.19 6.02
CA ALA A 141 11.14 -4.26 5.16
C ALA A 141 10.34 -3.79 3.93
N PRO A 142 9.58 -4.65 3.22
CA PRO A 142 8.72 -4.22 2.12
C PRO A 142 7.64 -3.23 2.58
N THR A 143 7.22 -2.34 1.66
CA THR A 143 6.16 -1.36 1.89
C THR A 143 4.97 -1.65 1.00
N ASP A 144 3.79 -1.52 1.56
CA ASP A 144 2.57 -2.02 0.95
C ASP A 144 1.98 -1.03 -0.09
N PRO A 145 1.83 -1.43 -1.37
CA PRO A 145 1.32 -0.58 -2.43
C PRO A 145 -0.14 -0.20 -2.21
N VAL A 146 -0.93 -1.04 -1.54
CA VAL A 146 -2.34 -0.79 -1.23
C VAL A 146 -2.52 0.31 -0.21
N LEU A 147 -1.88 0.17 0.94
CA LEU A 147 -1.95 1.17 2.00
C LEU A 147 -1.31 2.47 1.53
N ALA A 148 -0.25 2.39 0.71
CA ALA A 148 0.30 3.57 0.05
C ALA A 148 -0.74 4.20 -0.88
N ASN A 149 -1.39 3.43 -1.76
CA ASN A 149 -2.41 3.94 -2.68
C ASN A 149 -3.63 4.55 -1.97
N ALA A 150 -4.10 3.97 -0.87
CA ALA A 150 -5.21 4.51 -0.08
C ALA A 150 -4.91 5.92 0.47
N ILE A 151 -3.63 6.26 0.62
CA ILE A 151 -3.14 7.55 1.12
C ILE A 151 -2.72 8.47 -0.04
N LEU A 152 -2.20 7.90 -1.13
CA LEU A 152 -1.69 8.60 -2.32
C LEU A 152 -2.76 8.88 -3.38
N LYS A 153 -3.98 8.35 -3.23
CA LYS A 153 -5.13 8.60 -4.09
C LYS A 153 -6.24 9.35 -3.32
N GLY A 154 -7.13 10.01 -4.07
CA GLY A 154 -8.22 10.81 -3.53
C GLY A 154 -7.89 12.29 -3.37
N VAL A 155 -8.91 13.08 -2.99
CA VAL A 155 -8.89 14.55 -3.00
C VAL A 155 -7.68 15.15 -2.28
N PHE A 156 -7.31 14.58 -1.12
CA PHE A 156 -6.16 15.08 -0.35
C PHE A 156 -4.85 14.91 -1.13
N ALA A 157 -4.60 13.72 -1.65
CA ALA A 157 -3.35 13.40 -2.32
C ALA A 157 -3.21 14.10 -3.67
N GLU A 158 -4.29 14.18 -4.45
CA GLU A 158 -4.32 14.92 -5.72
C GLU A 158 -4.03 16.41 -5.54
N THR A 159 -4.45 16.98 -4.41
CA THR A 159 -4.24 18.39 -4.11
C THR A 159 -2.85 18.69 -3.53
N HIS A 160 -2.28 17.76 -2.75
CA HIS A 160 -1.09 18.06 -1.93
C HIS A 160 0.17 17.25 -2.29
N VAL A 161 0.06 16.17 -3.07
CA VAL A 161 1.16 15.26 -3.35
C VAL A 161 1.49 15.29 -4.85
N PRO A 162 2.72 15.69 -5.24
CA PRO A 162 3.12 15.72 -6.64
C PRO A 162 2.99 14.35 -7.31
N VAL A 163 2.52 14.32 -8.56
CA VAL A 163 2.37 13.08 -9.37
C VAL A 163 3.66 12.25 -9.36
N ARG A 164 4.82 12.89 -9.57
CA ARG A 164 6.13 12.23 -9.52
C ARG A 164 6.39 11.46 -8.23
N LEU A 165 5.95 12.00 -7.08
CA LEU A 165 6.13 11.35 -5.78
C LEU A 165 5.18 10.17 -5.62
N ARG A 166 3.96 10.28 -6.16
CA ARG A 166 3.00 9.16 -6.20
C ARG A 166 3.53 8.02 -7.06
N ASP A 167 3.96 8.33 -8.29
CA ASP A 167 4.47 7.33 -9.23
C ASP A 167 5.71 6.58 -8.68
N ILE A 168 6.66 7.28 -8.04
CA ILE A 168 7.86 6.62 -7.50
C ILE A 168 7.53 5.74 -6.30
N LEU A 169 6.60 6.17 -5.43
CA LEU A 169 6.16 5.37 -4.29
C LEU A 169 5.38 4.13 -4.73
N THR A 170 4.56 4.24 -5.78
CA THR A 170 3.89 3.10 -6.41
C THR A 170 4.91 2.13 -7.03
N ALA A 171 5.92 2.65 -7.75
CA ALA A 171 6.96 1.82 -8.35
C ALA A 171 7.84 1.12 -7.30
N GLU A 172 8.19 1.81 -6.22
CA GLU A 172 8.94 1.24 -5.11
C GLU A 172 8.14 0.14 -4.40
N SER A 173 6.88 0.41 -4.06
CA SER A 173 6.03 -0.55 -3.31
C SER A 173 5.68 -1.77 -4.14
N GLY A 174 5.51 -1.63 -5.46
CA GLY A 174 5.32 -2.79 -6.33
C GLY A 174 6.59 -3.64 -6.50
N ALA A 175 7.77 -3.01 -6.55
CA ALA A 175 9.04 -3.72 -6.71
C ALA A 175 9.55 -4.34 -5.41
N ASN A 176 9.37 -3.68 -4.27
CA ASN A 176 9.89 -4.13 -2.98
C ASN A 176 9.16 -5.37 -2.45
N ASP A 177 7.88 -5.55 -2.79
CA ASP A 177 7.08 -6.70 -2.39
C ASP A 177 7.60 -8.00 -3.01
N GLY A 178 8.25 -7.94 -4.19
CA GLY A 178 8.99 -9.07 -4.75
C GLY A 178 10.46 -9.15 -4.28
N LEU A 179 11.11 -8.00 -4.06
CA LEU A 179 12.51 -7.93 -3.62
C LEU A 179 12.73 -8.12 -2.11
N GLY A 180 11.72 -8.60 -1.36
CA GLY A 180 11.86 -9.02 0.03
C GLY A 180 12.62 -10.34 0.18
N TYR A 181 12.54 -11.23 -0.82
CA TYR A 181 13.18 -12.55 -0.80
C TYR A 181 14.69 -12.55 -0.53
N PRO A 182 15.53 -11.67 -1.14
CA PRO A 182 16.94 -11.52 -0.78
C PRO A 182 17.20 -11.45 0.71
N PHE A 183 16.43 -10.66 1.44
CA PHE A 183 16.62 -10.45 2.87
C PHE A 183 16.11 -11.64 3.68
N LEU A 184 14.96 -12.19 3.28
CA LEU A 184 14.35 -13.34 3.95
C LEU A 184 15.23 -14.59 3.80
N PHE A 185 15.55 -14.98 2.57
CA PHE A 185 16.36 -16.16 2.31
C PHE A 185 17.78 -16.02 2.84
N PHE A 186 18.34 -14.80 2.91
CA PHE A 186 19.64 -14.60 3.56
C PHE A 186 19.62 -15.06 5.03
N ALA A 187 18.59 -14.66 5.79
CA ALA A 187 18.43 -15.09 7.18
C ALA A 187 18.21 -16.61 7.27
N LEU A 188 17.34 -17.16 6.42
CA LEU A 188 17.00 -18.59 6.42
C LEU A 188 18.17 -19.51 6.03
N PHE A 189 18.93 -19.16 4.98
CA PHE A 189 20.09 -19.94 4.57
C PHE A 189 21.19 -19.91 5.63
N LEU A 190 21.40 -18.79 6.31
CA LEU A 190 22.34 -18.71 7.43
C LEU A 190 21.90 -19.55 8.63
N MET A 191 20.59 -19.63 8.91
CA MET A 191 20.08 -20.54 9.94
C MET A 191 20.30 -22.01 9.59
N ARG A 192 20.20 -22.37 8.30
CA ARG A 192 20.23 -23.76 7.83
C ARG A 192 21.63 -24.32 7.56
N LEU A 193 22.47 -23.59 6.82
CA LEU A 193 23.67 -24.16 6.18
C LEU A 193 24.98 -23.66 6.80
N GLY A 194 24.98 -22.49 7.44
CA GLY A 194 26.16 -21.85 8.04
C GLY A 194 27.27 -21.45 7.06
N GLY A 195 28.03 -20.41 7.40
CA GLY A 195 29.28 -20.04 6.70
C GLY A 195 29.14 -19.76 5.19
N GLY A 196 30.19 -20.08 4.42
CA GLY A 196 30.25 -19.78 2.98
C GLY A 196 29.26 -20.56 2.11
N ARG A 197 28.83 -21.76 2.54
CA ARG A 197 27.82 -22.56 1.82
C ARG A 197 26.45 -21.87 1.82
N ALA A 198 26.08 -21.23 2.93
CA ALA A 198 24.87 -20.43 3.01
C ALA A 198 24.88 -19.27 2.00
N ILE A 199 26.01 -18.56 1.86
CA ILE A 199 26.14 -17.43 0.93
C ILE A 199 26.03 -17.90 -0.52
N GLY A 200 26.71 -18.99 -0.89
CA GLY A 200 26.63 -19.55 -2.25
C GLY A 200 25.22 -20.02 -2.61
N ALA A 201 24.56 -20.75 -1.70
CA ALA A 201 23.18 -21.21 -1.88
C ALA A 201 22.19 -20.03 -1.97
N TRP A 202 22.34 -19.03 -1.09
CA TRP A 202 21.56 -17.81 -1.13
C TRP A 202 21.73 -17.06 -2.45
N PHE A 203 22.96 -16.90 -2.94
CA PHE A 203 23.21 -16.17 -4.18
C PHE A 203 22.52 -16.84 -5.37
N TYR A 204 22.74 -18.15 -5.53
CA TYR A 204 22.14 -18.91 -6.63
C TYR A 204 20.62 -18.99 -6.53
N ALA A 205 20.09 -19.45 -5.38
CA ALA A 205 18.66 -19.65 -5.22
C ALA A 205 17.90 -18.32 -5.28
N THR A 206 18.41 -17.25 -4.67
CA THR A 206 17.66 -16.00 -4.58
C THR A 206 17.85 -15.11 -5.81
N TRP A 207 19.08 -14.82 -6.20
CA TRP A 207 19.32 -13.86 -7.30
C TRP A 207 19.11 -14.49 -8.67
N ALA A 208 19.61 -15.71 -8.89
CA ALA A 208 19.47 -16.35 -10.19
C ALA A 208 18.09 -17.01 -10.35
N TYR A 209 17.64 -17.79 -9.37
CA TYR A 209 16.40 -18.58 -9.53
C TYR A 209 15.12 -17.84 -9.11
N GLN A 210 15.11 -17.09 -8.01
CA GLN A 210 13.92 -16.32 -7.63
C GLN A 210 13.80 -15.02 -8.43
N ILE A 211 14.85 -14.20 -8.52
CA ILE A 211 14.75 -12.85 -9.11
C ILE A 211 14.94 -12.84 -10.63
N LEU A 212 16.04 -13.40 -11.15
CA LEU A 212 16.35 -13.28 -12.57
C LEU A 212 15.35 -14.05 -13.44
N LEU A 213 14.97 -15.27 -13.01
CA LEU A 213 13.99 -16.08 -13.72
C LEU A 213 12.59 -15.45 -13.70
N SER A 214 12.08 -15.01 -12.54
CA SER A 214 10.78 -14.33 -12.45
C SER A 214 10.74 -13.05 -13.28
N THR A 215 11.82 -12.27 -13.26
CA THR A 215 11.95 -11.06 -14.09
C THR A 215 11.91 -11.42 -15.57
N ALA A 216 12.62 -12.47 -16.01
CA ALA A 216 12.61 -12.91 -17.40
C ALA A 216 11.22 -13.39 -17.85
N ILE A 217 10.55 -14.21 -17.02
CA ILE A 217 9.18 -14.68 -17.27
C ILE A 217 8.22 -13.49 -17.35
N GLY A 218 8.29 -12.57 -16.39
CA GLY A 218 7.43 -11.38 -16.36
C GLY A 218 7.62 -10.49 -17.59
N VAL A 219 8.86 -10.23 -18.00
CA VAL A 219 9.14 -9.43 -19.21
C VAL A 219 8.53 -10.10 -20.44
N VAL A 220 8.79 -11.40 -20.65
CA VAL A 220 8.30 -12.15 -21.81
C VAL A 220 6.78 -12.24 -21.81
N ALA A 221 6.17 -12.61 -20.69
CA ALA A 221 4.73 -12.76 -20.56
C ALA A 221 4.00 -11.44 -20.76
N GLY A 222 4.44 -10.35 -20.13
CA GLY A 222 3.84 -9.02 -20.31
C GLY A 222 3.99 -8.51 -21.76
N TYR A 223 5.13 -8.78 -22.40
CA TYR A 223 5.34 -8.43 -23.81
C TYR A 223 4.38 -9.20 -24.74
N CYS A 224 4.31 -10.53 -24.56
CA CYS A 224 3.43 -11.41 -25.32
C CYS A 224 1.96 -11.06 -25.10
N ALA A 225 1.54 -10.85 -23.85
CA ALA A 225 0.18 -10.48 -23.49
C ALA A 225 -0.25 -9.17 -24.16
N ARG A 226 0.62 -8.14 -24.16
CA ARG A 226 0.31 -6.87 -24.84
C ARG A 226 0.13 -7.08 -26.35
N LYS A 227 1.01 -7.86 -26.98
CA LYS A 227 0.93 -8.13 -28.43
C LYS A 227 -0.32 -8.92 -28.78
N ALA A 228 -0.64 -9.95 -27.99
CA ALA A 228 -1.86 -10.73 -28.14
C ALA A 228 -3.12 -9.87 -27.96
N LEU A 229 -3.16 -9.01 -26.94
CA LEU A 229 -4.30 -8.13 -26.69
C LEU A 229 -4.51 -7.12 -27.83
N ARG A 230 -3.44 -6.47 -28.30
CA ARG A 230 -3.53 -5.56 -29.48
C ARG A 230 -4.01 -6.28 -30.74
N PHE A 231 -3.55 -7.51 -30.96
CA PHE A 231 -3.97 -8.30 -32.10
C PHE A 231 -5.46 -8.66 -31.98
N GLY A 232 -5.90 -9.14 -30.81
CA GLY A 232 -7.30 -9.47 -30.55
C GLY A 232 -8.22 -8.26 -30.70
N GLU A 233 -7.82 -7.08 -30.22
CA GLU A 233 -8.61 -5.86 -30.40
C GLU A 233 -8.67 -5.41 -31.86
N ALA A 234 -7.53 -5.41 -32.57
CA ALA A 234 -7.50 -5.06 -33.99
C ALA A 234 -8.33 -6.03 -34.86
N ALA A 235 -8.41 -7.29 -34.45
CA ALA A 235 -9.23 -8.31 -35.09
C ALA A 235 -10.71 -8.27 -34.65
N GLY A 236 -11.08 -7.42 -33.68
CA GLY A 236 -12.44 -7.34 -33.13
C GLY A 236 -12.84 -8.54 -32.27
N TRP A 237 -11.89 -9.27 -31.71
CA TRP A 237 -12.12 -10.48 -30.89
C TRP A 237 -12.25 -10.19 -29.39
N VAL A 238 -11.77 -9.03 -28.94
CA VAL A 238 -11.73 -8.68 -27.52
C VAL A 238 -12.75 -7.59 -27.26
N ASP A 239 -13.73 -7.90 -26.42
CA ASP A 239 -14.69 -6.93 -25.91
C ASP A 239 -14.07 -6.05 -24.80
N ARG A 240 -14.78 -4.98 -24.42
CA ARG A 240 -14.26 -4.00 -23.46
C ARG A 240 -14.05 -4.57 -22.06
N GLU A 241 -14.88 -5.51 -21.60
CA GLU A 241 -14.78 -6.08 -20.26
C GLU A 241 -13.57 -7.02 -20.15
N SER A 242 -13.38 -7.86 -21.18
CA SER A 242 -12.19 -8.70 -21.31
C SER A 242 -10.89 -7.87 -21.41
N PHE A 243 -10.94 -6.74 -22.11
CA PHE A 243 -9.82 -5.79 -22.17
C PHE A 243 -9.47 -5.25 -20.78
N LEU A 244 -10.46 -4.74 -20.04
CA LEU A 244 -10.23 -4.13 -18.72
C LEU A 244 -9.74 -5.13 -17.67
N SER A 245 -10.17 -6.39 -17.76
CA SER A 245 -9.79 -7.47 -16.85
C SER A 245 -8.46 -8.16 -17.19
N SER A 246 -7.87 -7.86 -18.36
CA SER A 246 -6.67 -8.53 -18.87
C SER A 246 -5.45 -8.48 -17.93
N SER A 247 -5.28 -7.41 -17.16
CA SER A 247 -4.19 -7.33 -16.18
C SER A 247 -4.39 -8.29 -15.01
N ILE A 248 -5.62 -8.38 -14.48
CA ILE A 248 -5.97 -9.27 -13.36
C ILE A 248 -5.84 -10.73 -13.78
N THR A 249 -6.35 -11.09 -14.96
CA THR A 249 -6.26 -12.47 -15.47
C THR A 249 -4.81 -12.86 -15.76
N LEU A 250 -3.99 -11.94 -16.26
CA LEU A 250 -2.54 -12.17 -16.43
C LEU A 250 -1.84 -12.38 -15.09
N ALA A 251 -2.22 -11.63 -14.03
CA ALA A 251 -1.65 -11.85 -12.69
C ALA A 251 -1.94 -13.27 -12.19
N LEU A 252 -3.20 -13.72 -12.28
CA LEU A 252 -3.59 -15.06 -11.88
C LEU A 252 -2.86 -16.16 -12.66
N LEU A 253 -2.72 -15.99 -13.99
CA LEU A 253 -1.94 -16.89 -14.83
C LEU A 253 -0.48 -16.96 -14.36
N LEU A 254 0.14 -15.82 -14.09
CA LEU A 254 1.54 -15.74 -13.68
C LEU A 254 1.78 -16.30 -12.28
N VAL A 255 0.87 -16.12 -11.34
CA VAL A 255 0.92 -16.82 -10.04
C VAL A 255 0.91 -18.32 -10.26
N GLY A 256 0.00 -18.85 -11.07
CA GLY A 256 -0.06 -20.28 -11.36
C GLY A 256 1.22 -20.81 -12.02
N VAL A 257 1.76 -20.10 -13.01
CA VAL A 257 3.00 -20.50 -13.69
C VAL A 257 4.20 -20.43 -12.74
N CYS A 258 4.37 -19.35 -12.00
CA CYS A 258 5.54 -19.15 -11.14
C CYS A 258 5.53 -20.07 -9.93
N THR A 259 4.36 -20.37 -9.35
CA THR A 259 4.24 -21.34 -8.26
C THR A 259 4.60 -22.76 -8.70
N VAL A 260 4.18 -23.19 -9.89
CA VAL A 260 4.58 -24.49 -10.47
C VAL A 260 6.08 -24.53 -10.75
N LEU A 261 6.65 -23.41 -11.23
CA LEU A 261 8.07 -23.29 -11.50
C LEU A 261 8.92 -23.05 -10.23
N GLY A 262 8.32 -22.79 -9.06
CA GLY A 262 9.02 -22.49 -7.82
C GLY A 262 9.77 -21.14 -7.80
N THR A 263 9.40 -20.20 -8.67
CA THR A 263 10.01 -18.85 -8.76
C THR A 263 9.06 -17.79 -8.19
N ASP A 264 9.56 -16.56 -8.04
CA ASP A 264 8.85 -15.45 -7.43
C ASP A 264 7.66 -15.01 -8.30
N ASP A 265 6.45 -15.28 -7.82
CA ASP A 265 5.19 -14.91 -8.45
C ASP A 265 4.89 -13.41 -8.33
N ILE A 266 5.22 -12.79 -7.20
CA ILE A 266 4.94 -11.37 -6.92
C ILE A 266 5.81 -10.48 -7.81
N LEU A 267 7.13 -10.69 -7.83
CA LEU A 267 8.03 -9.92 -8.69
C LEU A 267 7.68 -10.14 -10.17
N CYS A 268 7.37 -11.37 -10.57
CA CYS A 268 6.95 -11.68 -11.93
C CYS A 268 5.72 -10.86 -12.33
N CYS A 269 4.70 -10.75 -11.47
CA CYS A 269 3.50 -9.97 -11.74
C CYS A 269 3.79 -8.48 -11.89
N PHE A 270 4.62 -7.90 -11.02
CA PHE A 270 5.02 -6.48 -11.13
C PHE A 270 5.77 -6.20 -12.44
N VAL A 271 6.74 -7.05 -12.77
CA VAL A 271 7.54 -6.91 -14.01
C VAL A 271 6.67 -7.10 -15.25
N ALA A 272 5.73 -8.06 -15.21
CA ALA A 272 4.77 -8.27 -16.28
C ALA A 272 3.87 -7.06 -16.49
N GLY A 273 3.34 -6.46 -15.43
CA GLY A 273 2.54 -5.23 -15.52
C GLY A 273 3.29 -4.10 -16.22
N ASN A 274 4.55 -3.87 -15.85
CA ASN A 274 5.42 -2.87 -16.49
C ASN A 274 5.76 -3.19 -17.96
N SER A 275 5.98 -4.46 -18.29
CA SER A 275 6.24 -4.91 -19.67
C SER A 275 4.97 -4.78 -20.54
N PHE A 276 3.82 -5.07 -19.93
CA PHE A 276 2.49 -4.98 -20.54
C PHE A 276 2.10 -3.53 -20.89
N THR A 277 2.49 -2.55 -20.08
CA THR A 277 2.22 -1.12 -20.32
C THR A 277 3.42 -0.34 -20.87
N TRP A 278 4.42 -1.04 -21.42
CA TRP A 278 5.70 -0.44 -21.82
C TRP A 278 5.62 0.70 -22.86
N ASP A 279 4.57 0.76 -23.66
CA ASP A 279 4.27 1.82 -24.64
C ASP A 279 3.15 2.76 -24.20
N ASP A 280 2.64 2.59 -22.98
CA ASP A 280 1.57 3.38 -22.31
C ASP A 280 0.15 3.20 -22.86
N TRP A 281 0.01 2.46 -23.96
CA TRP A 281 -1.25 2.32 -24.68
C TRP A 281 -2.37 1.77 -23.80
N PHE A 282 -2.14 0.63 -23.14
CA PHE A 282 -3.15 -0.01 -22.30
C PHE A 282 -3.57 0.88 -21.13
N ARG A 283 -2.60 1.53 -20.45
CA ARG A 283 -2.87 2.42 -19.32
C ARG A 283 -3.76 3.60 -19.73
N ILE A 284 -3.47 4.23 -20.87
CA ILE A 284 -4.27 5.35 -21.39
C ILE A 284 -5.69 4.88 -21.66
N GLU A 285 -5.84 3.73 -22.31
CA GLU A 285 -7.14 3.17 -22.66
C GLU A 285 -7.98 2.79 -21.44
N THR A 286 -7.35 2.41 -20.33
CA THR A 286 -8.05 2.04 -19.09
C THR A 286 -8.24 3.19 -18.10
N THR A 287 -7.58 4.34 -18.30
CA THR A 287 -7.50 5.44 -17.30
C THR A 287 -8.87 5.91 -16.83
N ASP A 288 -9.84 6.03 -17.73
CA ASP A 288 -11.17 6.60 -17.42
C ASP A 288 -12.15 5.59 -16.81
N THR A 289 -11.79 4.31 -16.71
CA THR A 289 -12.73 3.25 -16.30
C THR A 289 -12.71 2.95 -14.82
N GLY A 290 -11.60 3.23 -14.11
CA GLY A 290 -11.44 2.99 -12.67
C GLY A 290 -11.65 1.53 -12.21
N LEU A 291 -11.75 0.57 -13.14
CA LEU A 291 -12.05 -0.83 -12.82
C LEU A 291 -10.94 -1.45 -11.98
N GLN A 292 -9.68 -1.20 -12.34
CA GLN A 292 -8.53 -1.73 -11.61
C GLN A 292 -8.45 -1.16 -10.18
N GLU A 293 -8.66 0.15 -10.01
CA GLU A 293 -8.78 0.79 -8.70
C GLU A 293 -9.89 0.19 -7.84
N THR A 294 -11.05 -0.07 -8.45
CA THR A 294 -12.22 -0.62 -7.76
C THR A 294 -11.95 -2.04 -7.28
N PHE A 295 -11.41 -2.90 -8.15
CA PHE A 295 -11.02 -4.26 -7.78
C PHE A 295 -9.96 -4.28 -6.70
N ASN A 296 -8.94 -3.44 -6.84
CA ASN A 296 -7.89 -3.28 -5.83
C ASN A 296 -8.49 -2.90 -4.47
N GLY A 297 -9.36 -1.87 -4.42
CA GLY A 297 -10.02 -1.44 -3.18
C GLY A 297 -10.87 -2.54 -2.52
N LEU A 298 -11.65 -3.29 -3.31
CA LEU A 298 -12.45 -4.41 -2.81
C LEU A 298 -11.57 -5.54 -2.25
N LEU A 299 -10.52 -5.91 -2.96
CA LEU A 299 -9.59 -6.96 -2.55
C LEU A 299 -8.87 -6.58 -1.25
N SER A 300 -8.42 -5.34 -1.15
CA SER A 300 -7.79 -4.80 0.06
C SER A 300 -8.75 -4.75 1.24
N MET A 301 -10.00 -4.32 1.04
CA MET A 301 -11.02 -4.37 2.11
C MET A 301 -11.29 -5.81 2.55
N ALA A 302 -11.34 -6.76 1.61
CA ALA A 302 -11.53 -8.17 1.92
C ALA A 302 -10.36 -8.69 2.76
N PHE A 303 -9.13 -8.41 2.33
CA PHE A 303 -7.92 -8.85 3.01
C PHE A 303 -7.81 -8.24 4.41
N PHE A 304 -8.01 -6.94 4.58
CA PHE A 304 -7.89 -6.33 5.90
C PHE A 304 -9.03 -6.71 6.85
N THR A 305 -10.23 -6.98 6.33
CA THR A 305 -11.31 -7.59 7.13
C THR A 305 -10.90 -8.97 7.64
N TYR A 306 -10.38 -9.82 6.75
CA TYR A 306 -9.84 -11.13 7.12
C TYR A 306 -8.67 -11.01 8.10
N PHE A 307 -7.71 -10.11 7.84
CA PHE A 307 -6.55 -9.86 8.69
C PHE A 307 -6.95 -9.52 10.13
N GLY A 308 -8.01 -8.70 10.31
CA GLY A 308 -8.52 -8.36 11.64
C GLY A 308 -9.02 -9.58 12.44
N THR A 309 -9.47 -10.64 11.76
CA THR A 309 -9.94 -11.88 12.42
C THR A 309 -8.81 -12.80 12.87
N ILE A 310 -7.63 -12.72 12.23
CA ILE A 310 -6.49 -13.64 12.44
C ILE A 310 -5.40 -13.08 13.36
N VAL A 311 -5.56 -11.85 13.88
CA VAL A 311 -4.58 -11.25 14.78
C VAL A 311 -4.41 -12.14 16.02
N PRO A 312 -3.19 -12.63 16.33
CA PRO A 312 -2.97 -13.65 17.36
C PRO A 312 -2.91 -13.04 18.77
N TRP A 313 -4.04 -12.51 19.26
CA TRP A 313 -4.12 -11.80 20.54
C TRP A 313 -3.62 -12.61 21.75
N SER A 314 -3.75 -13.94 21.71
CA SER A 314 -3.28 -14.86 22.76
C SER A 314 -1.77 -15.00 22.79
N ALA A 315 -1.06 -14.70 21.70
CA ALA A 315 0.39 -14.80 21.63
C ALA A 315 1.09 -13.63 22.32
N TYR A 316 0.38 -12.55 22.66
CA TYR A 316 0.95 -11.37 23.31
C TYR A 316 1.12 -11.55 24.83
N THR A 317 1.83 -12.61 25.21
CA THR A 317 2.18 -12.95 26.59
C THR A 317 3.70 -13.09 26.74
N ASP A 318 4.18 -13.22 27.98
CA ASP A 318 5.58 -13.57 28.31
C ASP A 318 6.67 -12.69 27.68
N VAL A 319 7.31 -13.15 26.60
CA VAL A 319 8.35 -12.42 25.86
C VAL A 319 7.72 -11.32 24.99
N LEU A 320 6.51 -11.56 24.48
CA LEU A 320 5.75 -10.70 23.58
C LEU A 320 4.71 -9.84 24.32
N ARG A 321 5.03 -9.40 25.55
CA ARG A 321 4.14 -8.54 26.34
C ARG A 321 3.61 -7.36 25.52
N PRO A 322 2.35 -6.93 25.71
CA PRO A 322 1.74 -5.87 24.90
C PRO A 322 2.53 -4.56 24.88
N TRP A 323 3.17 -4.18 25.99
CA TRP A 323 4.00 -2.98 26.04
C TRP A 323 5.28 -3.10 25.18
N ARG A 324 5.90 -4.28 25.11
CA ARG A 324 7.07 -4.54 24.26
C ARG A 324 6.68 -4.47 22.79
N ILE A 325 5.54 -5.06 22.45
CA ILE A 325 4.95 -4.97 21.12
C ILE A 325 4.68 -3.51 20.74
N ALA A 326 4.07 -2.72 21.63
CA ALA A 326 3.82 -1.31 21.39
C ALA A 326 5.13 -0.51 21.18
N VAL A 327 6.15 -0.76 22.02
CA VAL A 327 7.47 -0.12 21.87
C VAL A 327 8.13 -0.52 20.55
N ALA A 328 8.13 -1.81 20.20
CA ALA A 328 8.69 -2.27 18.93
C ALA A 328 7.96 -1.66 17.73
N ALA A 329 6.63 -1.62 17.75
CA ALA A 329 5.83 -0.99 16.70
C ALA A 329 6.18 0.50 16.54
N VAL A 330 6.21 1.26 17.63
CA VAL A 330 6.57 2.70 17.59
C VAL A 330 8.00 2.88 17.06
N LEU A 331 8.97 2.11 17.55
CA LEU A 331 10.35 2.22 17.10
C LEU A 331 10.51 1.83 15.63
N ILE A 332 9.86 0.76 15.16
CA ILE A 332 9.89 0.37 13.74
C ILE A 332 9.28 1.47 12.88
N MET A 333 8.11 2.00 13.26
CA MET A 333 7.45 3.05 12.48
C MET A 333 8.29 4.33 12.38
N LEU A 334 8.97 4.74 13.46
CA LEU A 334 9.76 5.97 13.47
C LEU A 334 11.15 5.79 12.85
N LEU A 335 11.80 4.64 13.06
CA LEU A 335 13.22 4.46 12.74
C LEU A 335 13.47 3.71 11.45
N ARG A 336 12.56 2.83 11.01
CA ARG A 336 12.80 1.95 9.87
C ARG A 336 13.05 2.74 8.59
N ARG A 337 12.17 3.69 8.25
CA ARG A 337 12.15 4.34 6.92
C ARG A 337 12.51 5.82 6.97
N LEU A 338 11.90 6.57 7.89
CA LEU A 338 12.02 8.03 7.94
C LEU A 338 13.48 8.53 8.03
N PRO A 339 14.34 8.02 8.93
CA PRO A 339 15.69 8.56 9.08
C PRO A 339 16.57 8.30 7.86
N VAL A 340 16.52 7.07 7.32
CA VAL A 340 17.33 6.71 6.16
C VAL A 340 16.90 7.48 4.91
N LEU A 341 15.60 7.69 4.71
CA LEU A 341 15.14 8.46 3.56
C LEU A 341 15.52 9.94 3.69
N MET A 342 15.39 10.53 4.88
CA MET A 342 15.84 11.89 5.15
C MET A 342 17.35 12.06 5.00
N ALA A 343 18.15 11.02 5.24
CA ALA A 343 19.59 11.04 5.03
C ALA A 343 19.97 10.87 3.54
N THR A 344 19.19 10.12 2.76
CA THR A 344 19.55 9.69 1.40
C THR A 344 18.76 10.38 0.29
N TYR A 345 17.74 11.21 0.60
CA TYR A 345 16.84 11.79 -0.42
C TYR A 345 17.55 12.52 -1.56
N ARG A 346 18.71 13.15 -1.30
CA ARG A 346 19.51 13.84 -2.32
C ARG A 346 20.06 12.91 -3.40
N LEU A 347 20.12 11.60 -3.11
CA LEU A 347 20.55 10.56 -4.05
C LEU A 347 19.39 10.04 -4.90
N ILE A 348 18.15 10.43 -4.59
CA ILE A 348 16.91 9.96 -5.21
C ILE A 348 16.34 11.10 -6.10
N PRO A 349 16.60 11.11 -7.41
CA PRO A 349 16.13 12.17 -8.31
C PRO A 349 14.62 12.46 -8.23
N ALA A 350 13.81 11.43 -7.95
CA ALA A 350 12.37 11.55 -7.78
C ALA A 350 11.92 12.24 -6.47
N VAL A 351 12.83 12.47 -5.50
CA VAL A 351 12.55 13.15 -4.23
C VAL A 351 13.36 14.45 -4.20
N ARG A 352 12.72 15.59 -4.52
CA ARG A 352 13.44 16.87 -4.75
C ARG A 352 13.64 17.68 -3.50
N SER A 353 12.70 17.59 -2.57
CA SER A 353 12.68 18.44 -1.38
C SER A 353 12.77 17.59 -0.11
N TRP A 354 13.16 18.22 1.00
CA TRP A 354 13.10 17.59 2.32
C TRP A 354 11.65 17.28 2.73
N GLN A 355 10.66 18.01 2.17
CA GLN A 355 9.24 17.77 2.41
C GLN A 355 8.77 16.51 1.67
N ASP A 356 9.25 16.31 0.43
CA ASP A 356 9.03 15.07 -0.33
C ASP A 356 9.63 13.89 0.45
N ALA A 357 10.84 14.06 1.00
CA ALA A 357 11.52 13.04 1.78
C ALA A 357 10.82 12.73 3.11
N LEU A 358 10.32 13.75 3.82
CA LEU A 358 9.54 13.56 5.04
C LEU A 358 8.24 12.81 4.74
N PHE A 359 7.55 13.22 3.67
CA PHE A 359 6.31 12.60 3.24
C PHE A 359 6.51 11.14 2.83
N ALA A 360 7.46 10.87 1.93
CA ALA A 360 7.79 9.51 1.50
C ALA A 360 8.32 8.67 2.67
N GLY A 361 9.10 9.25 3.58
CA GLY A 361 9.67 8.56 4.72
C GLY A 361 8.61 8.12 5.72
N TRP A 362 7.58 8.96 5.91
CA TRP A 362 6.43 8.66 6.78
C TRP A 362 5.45 7.69 6.12
N PHE A 363 5.05 7.93 4.86
CA PHE A 363 4.05 7.13 4.17
C PHE A 363 4.66 5.89 3.49
N GLY A 364 5.21 5.01 4.33
CA GLY A 364 5.70 3.67 3.98
C GLY A 364 5.05 2.60 4.82
N PRO A 365 3.75 2.38 4.64
CA PRO A 365 2.99 1.46 5.46
C PRO A 365 3.43 0.01 5.25
N VAL A 366 3.19 -0.81 6.27
CA VAL A 366 3.37 -2.27 6.24
C VAL A 366 1.99 -2.87 6.11
N GLY A 367 1.84 -3.79 5.16
CA GLY A 367 0.55 -4.38 4.87
C GLY A 367 0.66 -5.86 4.54
N VAL A 368 0.08 -6.23 3.42
CA VAL A 368 -0.22 -7.61 3.05
C VAL A 368 1.06 -8.43 2.88
N SER A 369 2.10 -7.83 2.29
CA SER A 369 3.37 -8.51 1.99
C SER A 369 4.08 -9.00 3.23
N ALA A 370 4.01 -8.27 4.34
CA ALA A 370 4.62 -8.70 5.58
C ALA A 370 3.98 -9.98 6.13
N VAL A 371 2.64 -10.10 6.05
CA VAL A 371 1.92 -11.31 6.47
C VAL A 371 2.30 -12.49 5.59
N PHE A 372 2.35 -12.29 4.27
CA PHE A 372 2.79 -13.30 3.31
C PHE A 372 4.21 -13.79 3.63
N TYR A 373 5.17 -12.87 3.80
CA TYR A 373 6.55 -13.22 4.14
C TYR A 373 6.69 -13.89 5.50
N ALA A 374 5.88 -13.54 6.49
CA ALA A 374 5.89 -14.21 7.79
C ALA A 374 5.50 -15.69 7.67
N ILE A 375 4.48 -15.99 6.86
CA ILE A 375 4.04 -17.37 6.62
C ILE A 375 5.04 -18.12 5.76
N GLU A 376 5.60 -17.48 4.73
CA GLU A 376 6.65 -18.08 3.90
C GLU A 376 7.89 -18.40 4.74
N THR A 377 8.24 -17.54 5.72
CA THR A 377 9.29 -17.83 6.70
C THR A 377 9.01 -19.12 7.48
N ILE A 378 7.79 -19.27 7.99
CA ILE A 378 7.37 -20.45 8.77
C ILE A 378 7.44 -21.70 7.91
N LYS A 379 6.84 -21.66 6.72
CA LYS A 379 6.83 -22.77 5.76
C LYS A 379 8.25 -23.24 5.42
N GLN A 380 9.15 -22.31 5.11
CA GLN A 380 10.53 -22.63 4.75
C GLN A 380 11.29 -23.28 5.92
N VAL A 381 11.04 -22.85 7.16
CA VAL A 381 11.66 -23.42 8.37
C VAL A 381 11.11 -24.83 8.67
N GLU A 382 9.81 -25.05 8.47
CA GLU A 382 9.15 -26.35 8.64
C GLU A 382 9.64 -27.39 7.61
N GLU A 383 9.72 -27.02 6.33
CA GLU A 383 10.12 -27.93 5.24
C GLU A 383 11.61 -28.28 5.28
N HIS A 384 12.48 -27.35 5.65
CA HIS A 384 13.92 -27.46 5.37
C HIS A 384 14.85 -27.63 6.59
N GLY A 385 14.29 -27.97 7.75
CA GLY A 385 15.07 -28.67 8.78
C GLY A 385 15.61 -27.81 9.92
N ALA A 386 14.72 -27.13 10.64
CA ALA A 386 14.98 -26.84 12.04
C ALA A 386 13.78 -27.27 12.91
N GLN A 387 13.43 -28.56 12.94
CA GLN A 387 12.30 -29.04 13.76
C GLN A 387 12.41 -28.59 15.23
N SER A 388 13.63 -28.43 15.76
CA SER A 388 13.87 -27.91 17.12
C SER A 388 13.63 -26.40 17.29
N HIS A 389 13.56 -25.62 16.20
CA HIS A 389 13.34 -24.17 16.20
C HIS A 389 12.08 -23.74 15.45
N ALA A 390 11.43 -24.60 14.66
CA ALA A 390 10.29 -24.24 13.80
C ALA A 390 9.12 -23.69 14.61
N GLY A 391 8.70 -24.39 15.67
CA GLY A 391 7.68 -23.89 16.58
C GLY A 391 8.10 -22.57 17.25
N SER A 392 9.37 -22.46 17.68
CA SER A 392 9.88 -21.22 18.28
C SER A 392 9.89 -20.03 17.32
N VAL A 393 10.17 -20.25 16.03
CA VAL A 393 10.16 -19.21 15.01
C VAL A 393 8.73 -18.79 14.69
N ALA A 394 7.80 -19.73 14.51
CA ALA A 394 6.39 -19.44 14.24
C ALA A 394 5.73 -18.64 15.38
N HIS A 395 5.96 -19.04 16.63
CA HIS A 395 5.43 -18.35 17.82
C HIS A 395 5.94 -16.92 18.02
N VAL A 396 6.99 -16.52 17.29
CA VAL A 396 7.63 -15.21 17.44
C VAL A 396 7.45 -14.35 16.19
N VAL A 397 7.75 -14.89 15.01
CA VAL A 397 7.71 -14.14 13.75
C VAL A 397 6.31 -13.66 13.44
N TYR A 398 5.34 -14.59 13.45
CA TYR A 398 3.97 -14.26 13.03
C TYR A 398 3.31 -13.21 13.95
N PRO A 399 3.31 -13.34 15.29
CA PRO A 399 2.70 -12.33 16.16
C PRO A 399 3.35 -10.94 16.09
N ILE A 400 4.69 -10.88 15.98
CA ILE A 400 5.40 -9.60 15.86
C ILE A 400 5.02 -8.93 14.53
N VAL A 401 5.04 -9.67 13.43
CA VAL A 401 4.70 -9.12 12.11
C VAL A 401 3.25 -8.66 12.07
N CYS A 402 2.30 -9.47 12.54
CA CYS A 402 0.89 -9.08 12.66
C CYS A 402 0.73 -7.80 13.49
N ALA A 403 1.45 -7.67 14.61
CA ALA A 403 1.35 -6.47 15.43
C ALA A 403 1.90 -5.22 14.73
N VAL A 404 2.98 -5.35 13.95
CA VAL A 404 3.52 -4.23 13.18
C VAL A 404 2.58 -3.84 12.03
N VAL A 405 2.00 -4.81 11.32
CA VAL A 405 0.97 -4.55 10.29
C VAL A 405 -0.23 -3.85 10.90
N PHE A 406 -0.78 -4.39 12.00
CA PHE A 406 -1.91 -3.80 12.72
C PHE A 406 -1.63 -2.34 13.12
N SER A 407 -0.47 -2.09 13.73
CA SER A 407 -0.05 -0.75 14.13
C SER A 407 0.15 0.17 12.94
N SER A 408 0.69 -0.35 11.83
CA SER A 408 0.92 0.41 10.61
C SER A 408 -0.39 0.86 9.97
N VAL A 409 -1.37 -0.03 9.82
CA VAL A 409 -2.71 0.30 9.29
C VAL A 409 -3.39 1.33 10.19
N LEU A 410 -3.31 1.14 11.52
CA LEU A 410 -3.90 2.05 12.49
C LEU A 410 -3.33 3.46 12.36
N VAL A 411 -2.00 3.61 12.47
CA VAL A 411 -1.37 4.93 12.51
C VAL A 411 -1.45 5.64 11.16
N HIS A 412 -1.18 4.96 10.05
CA HIS A 412 -1.25 5.60 8.73
C HIS A 412 -2.69 5.93 8.34
N GLY A 413 -3.66 5.07 8.70
CA GLY A 413 -5.08 5.28 8.43
C GLY A 413 -5.70 6.47 9.16
N VAL A 414 -5.14 6.88 10.32
CA VAL A 414 -5.59 8.07 11.08
C VAL A 414 -4.73 9.32 10.87
N THR A 415 -3.55 9.18 10.25
CA THR A 415 -2.60 10.29 10.10
C THR A 415 -3.21 11.49 9.38
N ILE A 416 -3.82 11.30 8.20
CA ILE A 416 -4.40 12.40 7.40
C ILE A 416 -5.54 13.11 8.16
N PRO A 417 -6.55 12.40 8.72
CA PRO A 417 -7.58 13.01 9.54
C PRO A 417 -7.02 13.89 10.66
N LEU A 418 -6.02 13.40 11.40
CA LEU A 418 -5.41 14.12 12.52
C LEU A 418 -4.69 15.40 12.06
N ILE A 419 -3.97 15.35 10.94
CA ILE A 419 -3.32 16.54 10.36
C ILE A 419 -4.35 17.60 9.98
N LEU A 420 -5.45 17.20 9.35
CA LEU A 420 -6.51 18.11 8.92
C LEU A 420 -7.28 18.72 10.10
N MET A 421 -7.61 17.92 11.12
CA MET A 421 -8.18 18.41 12.37
C MET A 421 -7.27 19.43 13.06
N GLY A 422 -5.96 19.14 13.13
CA GLY A 422 -4.98 20.05 13.70
C GLY A 422 -4.89 21.41 12.97
N ARG A 423 -5.01 21.40 11.63
CA ARG A 423 -5.05 22.64 10.83
C ARG A 423 -6.32 23.45 11.09
N ARG A 424 -7.50 22.80 11.16
CA ARG A 424 -8.77 23.49 11.49
C ARG A 424 -8.72 24.16 12.86
N VAL A 425 -8.19 23.47 13.88
CA VAL A 425 -8.03 24.04 15.24
C VAL A 425 -7.12 25.26 15.25
N LYS A 426 -5.99 25.23 14.51
CA LYS A 426 -5.08 26.39 14.40
C LYS A 426 -5.74 27.58 13.71
N THR A 427 -6.53 27.37 12.66
CA THR A 427 -7.28 28.43 11.98
C THR A 427 -8.33 29.05 12.91
N THR A 428 -9.07 28.25 13.68
CA THR A 428 -10.08 28.75 14.63
C THR A 428 -9.44 29.55 15.79
N LEU A 429 -8.30 29.09 16.32
CA LEU A 429 -7.58 29.82 17.38
C LEU A 429 -6.94 31.12 16.88
N SER A 430 -6.39 31.13 15.66
CA SER A 430 -5.85 32.35 15.03
C SER A 430 -6.93 33.41 14.80
N THR A 431 -8.16 32.98 14.48
CA THR A 431 -9.31 33.89 14.28
C THR A 431 -9.88 34.42 15.61
N SER A 432 -9.69 33.68 16.70
CA SER A 432 -10.11 34.07 18.06
C SER A 432 -9.11 35.00 18.77
N GLY A 433 -7.87 35.11 18.27
CA GLY A 433 -6.80 35.91 18.86
C GLY A 433 -6.76 37.39 18.45
N GLN A 434 -7.68 37.88 17.61
CA GLN A 434 -7.78 39.32 17.34
C GLN A 434 -8.53 40.00 18.51
N PRO A 435 -7.90 40.91 19.27
CA PRO A 435 -8.61 41.65 20.31
C PRO A 435 -9.78 42.39 19.67
N ALA A 436 -10.98 42.24 20.24
CA ALA A 436 -12.23 42.82 19.74
C ALA A 436 -12.11 44.31 19.38
N LEU A 437 -11.18 45.03 20.01
CA LEU A 437 -10.79 46.41 19.72
C LEU A 437 -10.35 46.67 18.26
N LEU A 438 -9.63 45.74 17.62
CA LEU A 438 -9.17 45.93 16.23
C LEU A 438 -10.31 45.75 15.20
N ARG A 439 -11.32 44.93 15.51
CA ARG A 439 -12.53 44.83 14.67
C ARG A 439 -13.38 46.09 14.73
N THR A 440 -13.49 46.73 15.91
CA THR A 440 -14.24 47.97 16.06
C THR A 440 -13.54 49.16 15.40
N LEU A 441 -12.21 49.21 15.44
CA LEU A 441 -11.42 50.26 14.79
C LEU A 441 -11.41 50.13 13.26
N SER A 442 -11.28 48.92 12.72
CA SER A 442 -11.36 48.67 11.28
C SER A 442 -12.76 49.02 10.72
N GLY A 443 -13.83 48.68 11.45
CA GLY A 443 -15.19 49.05 11.07
C GLY A 443 -15.48 50.56 11.15
N LYS A 444 -14.87 51.30 12.08
CA LYS A 444 -15.01 52.76 12.18
C LYS A 444 -14.22 53.49 11.09
N LEU A 445 -13.04 53.02 10.72
CA LEU A 445 -12.21 53.60 9.64
C LEU A 445 -12.80 53.37 8.24
N ALA A 446 -13.48 52.23 8.02
CA ALA A 446 -14.20 52.00 6.76
C ALA A 446 -15.43 52.91 6.61
N ARG A 447 -16.09 53.26 7.72
CA ARG A 447 -17.30 54.11 7.73
C ARG A 447 -16.99 55.59 7.50
N THR A 448 -15.84 56.09 7.99
CA THR A 448 -15.41 57.48 7.72
C THR A 448 -14.97 57.69 6.26
N ARG A 449 -14.39 56.66 5.63
CA ARG A 449 -13.96 56.73 4.22
C ARG A 449 -15.13 56.73 3.23
N ASN A 450 -16.26 56.11 3.58
CA ASN A 450 -17.43 56.06 2.69
C ASN A 450 -18.26 57.36 2.70
N ASN A 451 -18.27 58.09 3.83
CA ASN A 451 -18.97 59.38 3.92
C ASN A 451 -18.24 60.55 3.23
N SER A 452 -16.96 60.39 2.87
CA SER A 452 -16.17 61.43 2.20
C SER A 452 -16.16 61.30 0.66
N ALA A 453 -16.75 60.23 0.12
CA ALA A 453 -16.79 59.95 -1.32
C ALA A 453 -18.14 60.29 -1.99
N MET A 454 -19.10 60.84 -1.23
CA MET A 454 -20.49 61.02 -1.69
C MET A 454 -20.80 62.43 -2.26
N ASP A 455 -19.79 63.29 -2.40
CA ASP A 455 -19.94 64.72 -2.75
C ASP A 455 -19.20 65.14 -4.05
N MET A 456 -19.19 64.31 -5.09
CA MET A 456 -18.79 64.75 -6.43
C MET A 456 -19.77 64.26 -7.50
N ALA A 457 -20.45 65.22 -8.16
CA ALA A 457 -21.36 65.00 -9.27
C ALA A 457 -20.63 64.57 -10.56
N PRO A 458 -21.25 63.75 -11.45
CA PRO A 458 -20.61 63.35 -12.70
C PRO A 458 -20.92 64.32 -13.86
N ALA A 459 -19.95 64.48 -14.76
CA ALA A 459 -20.01 65.23 -16.02
C ALA A 459 -20.59 64.36 -17.18
N PRO A 460 -21.08 64.95 -18.29
CA PRO A 460 -21.94 64.26 -19.27
C PRO A 460 -21.17 63.46 -20.35
N GLU A 461 -21.81 62.38 -20.83
CA GLU A 461 -21.32 61.44 -21.85
C GLU A 461 -21.52 61.92 -23.30
N THR A 462 -20.59 61.54 -24.19
CA THR A 462 -20.66 61.71 -25.66
C THR A 462 -21.06 60.39 -26.37
N PRO A 463 -21.82 60.41 -27.49
CA PRO A 463 -22.41 59.21 -28.09
C PRO A 463 -21.50 58.47 -29.11
N PRO A 464 -21.85 57.21 -29.51
CA PRO A 464 -20.97 56.34 -30.29
C PRO A 464 -21.20 56.43 -31.82
N THR A 465 -20.13 56.23 -32.59
CA THR A 465 -20.09 56.20 -34.05
C THR A 465 -20.37 54.79 -34.59
N GLN A 466 -21.32 54.68 -35.52
CA GLN A 466 -21.67 53.45 -36.26
C GLN A 466 -20.66 53.16 -37.39
N ILE A 467 -20.35 51.88 -37.63
CA ILE A 467 -19.69 51.41 -38.85
C ILE A 467 -20.61 50.43 -39.57
N VAL A 468 -20.92 50.75 -40.83
CA VAL A 468 -21.81 50.06 -41.76
C VAL A 468 -21.03 48.99 -42.54
N ALA A 469 -21.65 47.84 -42.74
CA ALA A 469 -21.19 46.77 -43.63
C ALA A 469 -21.64 47.03 -45.08
N THR A 470 -20.77 46.75 -46.05
CA THR A 470 -21.15 46.63 -47.47
C THR A 470 -20.50 45.42 -48.10
N THR A 471 -21.37 44.59 -48.66
CA THR A 471 -21.17 43.46 -49.57
C THR A 471 -20.75 43.90 -50.97
N ALA A 472 -19.90 43.12 -51.66
CA ALA A 472 -19.94 42.97 -53.12
C ALA A 472 -19.18 41.70 -53.58
N SER A 473 -19.88 40.90 -54.37
CA SER A 473 -19.43 39.74 -55.16
C SER A 473 -18.98 40.16 -56.56
N VAL A 474 -17.89 39.57 -57.07
CA VAL A 474 -17.76 38.91 -58.40
C VAL A 474 -16.67 37.85 -58.26
#